data_AF-A0A9P9EB19-F1
#
_entry.id   AF-A0A9P9EB19-F1
#
_cell.length_a   1.000
_cell.length_b   1.000
_cell.length_c   1.000
_cell.angle_alpha   90.00
_cell.angle_beta   90.00
_cell.angle_gamma   90.00
#
_symmetry.space_group_name_H-M   'P 1'
#
loop_
_entity.id
_entity.type
_entity.pdbx_description
1 polymer ?
#
loop_
_entity_poly.entity_id
_entity_poly.type
_entity_poly.pdbx_seq_one_letter_code
_entity_poly.pdbx_strand_id
1 'polypeptide(L)'
;MKFSTAFVILATVAATHARVIARQANSQPFTGALGGVAATPILDSGNANRPFAVKGDTFVNIGAALQRSCDQQFNGCANLANSGQGDFSTAECQAQKSESEIHL
;
A
#
# COMPACT_ATOMS: atom_id res chain seq x y z
N MET A 1 -33.57 50.49 -36.68
CA MET A 1 -33.84 49.43 -35.68
C MET A 1 -32.71 48.41 -35.83
N LYS A 2 -31.56 48.51 -35.13
CA LYS A 2 -31.23 47.94 -33.81
C LYS A 2 -31.89 46.58 -33.55
N PHE A 3 -31.11 45.49 -33.57
CA PHE A 3 -31.05 44.33 -32.65
C PHE A 3 -29.84 43.46 -33.10
N SER A 4 -28.68 43.60 -32.45
CA SER A 4 -28.23 42.87 -31.24
C SER A 4 -27.86 41.39 -31.49
N THR A 5 -26.54 41.19 -31.56
CA THR A 5 -25.68 40.05 -31.18
C THR A 5 -26.31 38.85 -30.45
N ALA A 6 -25.90 37.64 -30.84
CA ALA A 6 -25.66 36.53 -29.91
C ALA A 6 -24.73 35.46 -30.54
N PHE A 7 -23.42 35.63 -30.39
CA PHE A 7 -22.46 34.52 -30.50
C PHE A 7 -22.64 33.64 -29.26
N VAL A 8 -23.24 32.47 -29.41
CA VAL A 8 -23.28 31.45 -28.36
C VAL A 8 -21.97 30.67 -28.42
N ILE A 9 -20.98 31.10 -27.63
CA ILE A 9 -19.76 30.31 -27.38
C ILE A 9 -20.12 29.27 -26.33
N LEU A 10 -20.40 28.05 -26.76
CA LEU A 10 -20.57 26.90 -25.88
C LEU A 10 -19.18 26.37 -25.49
N ALA A 11 -18.57 26.98 -24.48
CA ALA A 11 -17.35 26.45 -23.87
C ALA A 11 -17.73 25.31 -22.91
N THR A 12 -17.77 24.08 -23.41
CA THR A 12 -17.85 22.90 -22.55
C THR A 12 -16.53 22.74 -21.81
N VAL A 13 -16.54 23.00 -20.50
CA VAL A 13 -15.42 22.76 -19.59
C VAL A 13 -15.10 21.27 -19.62
N ALA A 14 -13.97 20.90 -20.24
CA ALA A 14 -13.42 19.56 -20.09
C ALA A 14 -12.95 19.41 -18.64
N ALA A 15 -13.70 18.65 -17.84
CA ALA A 15 -13.30 18.27 -16.49
C ALA A 15 -12.08 17.35 -16.59
N THR A 16 -10.88 17.93 -16.63
CA THR A 16 -9.62 17.23 -16.44
C THR A 16 -9.65 16.58 -15.06
N HIS A 17 -9.87 15.27 -15.02
CA HIS A 17 -9.65 14.46 -13.83
C HIS A 17 -8.14 14.41 -13.62
N ALA A 18 -7.59 15.48 -13.03
CA ALA A 18 -6.27 15.43 -12.44
C ALA A 18 -6.35 14.36 -11.35
N ARG A 19 -5.91 13.15 -11.67
CA ARG A 19 -5.58 12.17 -10.65
C ARG A 19 -4.45 12.82 -9.86
N VAL A 20 -4.80 13.42 -8.74
CA VAL A 20 -3.83 13.70 -7.69
C VAL A 20 -3.21 12.33 -7.41
N ILE A 21 -1.98 12.11 -7.88
CA ILE A 21 -1.17 11.01 -7.39
C ILE A 21 -0.85 11.42 -5.95
N ALA A 22 -1.81 11.26 -5.06
CA ALA A 22 -1.56 11.27 -3.65
C ALA A 22 -0.52 10.17 -3.47
N ARG A 23 0.68 10.53 -3.01
CA ARG A 23 1.61 9.53 -2.49
C ARG A 23 0.83 8.77 -1.43
N GLN A 24 0.40 7.56 -1.75
CA GLN A 24 -0.34 6.76 -0.79
C GLN A 24 0.59 6.51 0.37
N ALA A 25 0.24 7.09 1.52
CA ALA A 25 1.05 6.94 2.72
C ALA A 25 0.98 5.48 3.16
N ASN A 26 2.14 4.86 3.34
CA ASN A 26 2.21 3.53 3.93
C ASN A 26 1.68 3.61 5.36
N SER A 27 0.66 2.81 5.68
CA SER A 27 0.04 2.81 7.02
C SER A 27 0.72 1.84 8.01
N GLN A 28 1.88 1.29 7.65
CA GLN A 28 2.64 0.40 8.54
C GLN A 28 3.43 1.19 9.60
N PRO A 29 3.42 0.75 10.87
CA PRO A 29 4.12 1.42 11.96
C PRO A 29 5.59 0.98 12.10
N PHE A 30 6.04 -0.03 11.36
CA PHE A 30 7.38 -0.62 11.48
C PHE A 30 8.15 -0.58 10.15
N THR A 31 9.48 -0.58 10.24
CA THR A 31 10.39 -0.50 9.08
C THR A 31 11.51 -1.55 9.10
N GLY A 32 11.53 -2.45 10.09
CA GLY A 32 12.54 -3.50 10.17
C GLY A 32 12.52 -4.38 8.92
N ALA A 33 13.69 -4.74 8.38
CA ALA A 33 13.83 -5.52 7.14
C ALA A 33 15.06 -6.44 7.19
N LEU A 34 14.96 -7.58 7.88
CA LEU A 34 16.01 -8.58 7.94
C LEU A 34 16.34 -9.07 6.52
N GLY A 35 17.62 -9.13 6.18
CA GLY A 35 18.07 -9.48 4.84
C GLY A 35 17.61 -8.51 3.74
N GLY A 36 17.19 -7.29 4.08
CA GLY A 36 16.66 -6.32 3.13
C GLY A 36 15.23 -6.63 2.66
N VAL A 37 14.55 -7.61 3.25
CA VAL A 37 13.15 -7.93 2.92
C VAL A 37 12.24 -6.97 3.68
N ALA A 38 11.86 -5.88 3.02
CA ALA A 38 10.88 -4.94 3.56
C ALA A 38 9.47 -5.54 3.57
N ALA A 39 8.66 -5.15 4.55
CA ALA A 39 7.26 -5.51 4.57
C ALA A 39 6.49 -4.81 3.46
N THR A 40 5.42 -5.46 3.00
CA THR A 40 4.66 -4.96 1.85
C THR A 40 3.80 -3.77 2.28
N PRO A 41 3.85 -2.63 1.58
CA PRO A 41 3.14 -1.43 2.01
C PRO A 41 1.63 -1.65 2.12
N ILE A 42 1.04 -1.06 3.16
CA ILE A 42 -0.42 -0.93 3.30
C ILE A 42 -0.80 0.42 2.69
N LEU A 43 -1.50 0.38 1.56
CA LEU A 43 -1.93 1.56 0.81
C LEU A 43 -3.45 1.72 0.88
N ASP A 44 -3.97 2.89 0.49
CA ASP A 44 -5.40 3.07 0.30
C ASP A 44 -5.86 2.27 -0.95
N SER A 45 -6.93 1.50 -0.84
CA SER A 45 -7.43 0.69 -1.96
C SER A 45 -8.25 1.48 -2.98
N GLY A 46 -8.68 2.70 -2.63
CA GLY A 46 -9.69 3.48 -3.34
C GLY A 46 -11.13 3.00 -3.11
N ASN A 47 -11.33 1.98 -2.27
CA ASN A 47 -12.66 1.42 -1.94
C ASN A 47 -12.99 1.69 -0.47
N ALA A 48 -13.98 2.57 -0.24
CA ALA A 48 -14.43 2.95 1.10
C ALA A 48 -14.88 1.77 1.99
N ASN A 49 -15.36 0.66 1.40
CA ASN A 49 -15.79 -0.51 2.17
C ASN A 49 -14.61 -1.42 2.57
N ARG A 50 -13.47 -1.34 1.87
CA ARG A 50 -12.25 -2.13 2.13
C ARG A 50 -11.02 -1.25 1.92
N PRO A 51 -10.81 -0.21 2.75
CA PRO A 51 -9.92 0.89 2.42
C PRO A 51 -8.44 0.53 2.43
N PHE A 52 -8.04 -0.60 3.02
CA PHE A 52 -6.62 -0.98 3.12
C PHE A 52 -6.25 -1.98 2.03
N ALA A 53 -5.11 -1.81 1.36
CA ALA A 53 -4.61 -2.69 0.31
C ALA A 53 -3.17 -3.16 0.59
N VAL A 54 -2.91 -4.45 0.40
CA VAL A 54 -1.58 -5.06 0.51
C VAL A 54 -1.38 -6.02 -0.66
N LYS A 55 -0.51 -5.67 -1.61
CA LYS A 55 -0.23 -6.49 -2.82
C LYS A 55 -1.48 -6.92 -3.61
N GLY A 56 -2.51 -6.08 -3.67
CA GLY A 56 -3.77 -6.37 -4.36
C GLY A 56 -4.85 -7.05 -3.51
N ASP A 57 -4.50 -7.58 -2.33
CA ASP A 57 -5.49 -7.97 -1.33
C ASP A 57 -6.04 -6.71 -0.65
N THR A 58 -7.35 -6.63 -0.38
CA THR A 58 -7.95 -5.50 0.34
C THR A 58 -8.58 -5.89 1.67
N PHE A 59 -8.67 -4.97 2.62
CA PHE A 59 -9.10 -5.27 3.98
C PHE A 59 -10.02 -4.18 4.51
N VAL A 60 -10.98 -4.58 5.33
CA VAL A 60 -11.87 -3.65 6.05
C VAL A 60 -11.13 -3.02 7.24
N ASN A 61 -10.28 -3.81 7.91
CA ASN A 61 -9.59 -3.43 9.14
C ASN A 61 -8.08 -3.36 8.91
N ILE A 62 -7.43 -2.33 9.49
CA ILE A 62 -5.99 -2.09 9.35
C ILE A 62 -5.13 -3.22 9.97
N GLY A 63 -5.56 -3.82 11.08
CA GLY A 63 -4.87 -4.94 11.71
C GLY A 63 -4.80 -6.17 10.80
N ALA A 64 -5.88 -6.48 10.06
CA ALA A 64 -5.85 -7.58 9.08
C ALA A 64 -4.88 -7.29 7.91
N ALA A 65 -4.82 -6.03 7.45
CA ALA A 65 -3.85 -5.62 6.45
C ALA A 65 -2.41 -5.70 6.98
N LEU A 66 -2.19 -5.30 8.24
CA LEU A 66 -0.89 -5.37 8.89
C LEU A 66 -0.42 -6.80 9.04
N GLN A 67 -1.28 -7.71 9.50
CA GLN A 67 -0.95 -9.13 9.62
C GLN A 67 -0.55 -9.70 8.25
N ARG A 68 -1.33 -9.39 7.19
CA ARG A 68 -0.99 -9.80 5.83
C ARG A 68 0.38 -9.28 5.39
N SER A 69 0.71 -8.05 5.73
CA SER A 69 2.01 -7.46 5.40
C SER A 69 3.17 -8.14 6.14
N CYS A 70 3.01 -8.42 7.44
CA CYS A 70 3.96 -9.19 8.25
C CYS A 70 4.17 -10.59 7.68
N ASP A 71 3.10 -11.29 7.31
CA ASP A 71 3.17 -12.62 6.70
C ASP A 71 3.92 -12.61 5.36
N GLN A 72 3.69 -11.59 4.53
CA GLN A 72 4.40 -11.44 3.26
C GLN A 72 5.89 -11.14 3.48
N GLN A 73 6.23 -10.35 4.49
CA GLN A 73 7.63 -10.10 4.87
C GLN A 73 8.31 -11.39 5.33
N PHE A 74 7.68 -12.12 6.25
CA PHE A 74 8.21 -13.39 6.76
C PHE A 74 8.46 -14.38 5.64
N ASN A 75 7.51 -14.55 4.72
CA ASN A 75 7.68 -15.46 3.58
C ASN A 75 8.86 -15.05 2.69
N GLY A 76 9.03 -13.76 2.43
CA GLY A 76 10.19 -13.25 1.68
C GLY A 76 11.51 -13.51 2.41
N CYS A 77 11.54 -13.24 3.72
CA CYS A 77 12.71 -13.48 4.57
C CYS A 77 13.06 -14.97 4.63
N ALA A 78 12.07 -15.83 4.86
CA ALA A 78 12.24 -17.27 4.95
C ALA A 78 12.71 -17.86 3.61
N ASN A 79 12.19 -17.37 2.48
CA ASN A 79 12.69 -17.77 1.16
C ASN A 79 14.16 -17.38 0.97
N LEU A 80 14.55 -16.17 1.41
CA LEU A 80 15.93 -15.70 1.32
C LEU A 80 16.87 -16.55 2.20
N ALA A 81 16.49 -16.81 3.45
CA ALA A 81 17.24 -17.70 4.34
C ALA A 81 17.37 -19.12 3.76
N ASN A 82 16.27 -19.70 3.28
CA ASN A 82 16.26 -21.05 2.69
C ASN A 82 17.03 -21.15 1.37
N SER A 83 17.19 -20.04 0.64
CA SER A 83 17.99 -20.00 -0.59
C SER A 83 19.50 -19.97 -0.35
N GLY A 84 19.95 -19.81 0.91
CA GLY A 84 21.36 -19.67 1.27
C GLY A 84 21.97 -18.31 0.87
N GLN A 85 21.15 -17.33 0.49
CA GLN A 85 21.59 -15.99 0.11
C GLN A 85 21.62 -15.00 1.30
N GLY A 86 21.19 -15.42 2.49
CA GLY A 86 21.21 -14.62 3.70
C GLY A 86 22.12 -15.21 4.77
N ASP A 87 22.85 -14.36 5.48
CA ASP A 87 23.63 -14.72 6.68
C ASP A 87 22.74 -14.78 7.94
N PHE A 88 21.53 -15.31 7.81
CA PHE A 88 20.53 -15.43 8.87
C PHE A 88 19.62 -16.63 8.62
N SER A 89 18.95 -17.07 9.68
CA SER A 89 18.08 -18.24 9.71
C SER A 89 16.60 -17.89 9.57
N THR A 90 15.79 -18.89 9.25
CA THR A 90 14.32 -18.77 9.29
C THR A 90 13.80 -18.48 10.70
N ALA A 91 14.54 -18.86 11.75
CA ALA A 91 14.21 -18.51 13.13
C ALA A 91 14.33 -17.01 13.39
N GLU A 92 15.33 -16.34 12.81
CA GLU A 92 15.46 -14.88 12.88
C GLU A 92 14.37 -14.17 12.08
N CYS A 93 13.93 -14.73 10.95
CA CYS A 93 12.74 -14.25 10.24
C CYS A 93 11.48 -14.34 11.12
N GLN A 94 11.33 -15.42 11.88
CA GLN A 94 10.20 -15.59 12.80
C GLN A 94 10.28 -14.58 13.95
N ALA A 95 11.47 -14.30 14.48
CA ALA A 95 11.67 -13.25 15.48
C ALA A 95 11.28 -11.88 14.92
N GLN A 96 11.71 -11.53 13.71
CA GLN A 96 11.29 -10.29 13.04
C GLN A 96 9.76 -10.20 12.88
N LYS A 97 9.10 -11.31 12.51
CA LYS A 97 7.65 -11.35 12.38
C LYS A 97 6.98 -11.01 13.72
N SER A 98 7.42 -11.63 14.81
CA SER A 98 6.89 -11.35 16.16
C SER A 98 7.06 -9.88 16.56
N GLU A 99 8.22 -9.26 16.29
CA GLU A 99 8.43 -7.82 16.55
C GLU A 99 7.47 -6.93 15.75
N SER A 100 7.19 -7.32 14.50
CA SER A 100 6.25 -6.59 13.65
C SER A 100 4.80 -6.76 14.14
N GLU A 101 4.46 -7.93 14.70
CA GLU A 101 3.14 -8.26 15.25
C GLU A 101 2.82 -7.57 16.58
N ILE A 102 3.83 -7.12 17.35
CA ILE A 102 3.61 -6.29 18.56
C ILE A 102 2.85 -4.98 18.23
N HIS A 103 2.85 -4.58 16.97
CA HIS A 103 2.22 -3.35 16.50
C HIS A 103 0.81 -3.56 15.89
N LEU A 104 0.25 -4.77 15.99
CA LEU A 104 -1.14 -5.10 15.63
C LEU A 104 -2.14 -4.67 16.70
#